data_AF-A0A916BAQ3-F1
#
_entry.id   AF-A0A916BAQ3-F1
#
_cell.length_a   1.000
_cell.length_b   1.000
_cell.length_c   1.000
_cell.angle_alpha   90.00
_cell.angle_beta   90.00
_cell.angle_gamma   90.00
#
_symmetry.space_group_name_H-M   'P 1'
#
loop_
_entity.id
_entity.type
_entity.pdbx_description
1 polymer ?
#
loop_
_entity_poly.entity_id
_entity_poly.type
_entity_poly.pdbx_seq_one_letter_code
_entity_poly.pdbx_strand_id
1 'polypeptide(L)'
;MLENITGNPGSLRGDGLHLARYPVLRARTLMNPAKVRRSCVRQLTDLPNVGPAVAGMLKMIDIHSPAQLAGRDPLQLYRDICDKSGKRQNPCLLDVMLSITRFMDGEEPQPWWAYTEERKQRFDRV
;
A
#
# COMPACT_ATOMS: atom_id res chain seq x y z
N MET A 1 -6.51 6.78 35.14
CA MET A 1 -6.55 5.38 34.62
C MET A 1 -7.98 5.12 34.21
N LEU A 2 -8.20 4.33 33.14
CA LEU A 2 -9.38 4.29 32.24
C LEU A 2 -9.16 5.23 31.04
N GLU A 3 -9.18 4.82 29.75
CA GLU A 3 -9.74 3.63 29.09
C GLU A 3 -9.00 3.26 27.79
N ASN A 4 -8.81 1.96 27.58
CA ASN A 4 -8.48 1.35 26.29
C ASN A 4 -9.68 1.45 25.34
N ILE A 5 -9.50 2.05 24.17
CA ILE A 5 -10.49 2.00 23.07
C ILE A 5 -9.85 1.26 21.89
N THR A 6 -9.93 -0.06 21.94
CA THR A 6 -9.78 -0.93 20.77
C THR A 6 -11.18 -1.19 20.23
N GLY A 7 -11.54 -0.61 19.09
CA GLY A 7 -12.83 -0.87 18.46
C GLY A 7 -12.99 -0.16 17.13
N ASN A 8 -12.76 -0.88 16.02
CA ASN A 8 -13.27 -0.51 14.70
C ASN A 8 -14.57 -1.32 14.47
N PRO A 9 -15.66 -0.72 13.94
CA PRO A 9 -17.02 -1.13 14.27
C PRO A 9 -17.58 -2.18 13.31
N GLY A 10 -17.92 -3.35 13.85
CA GLY A 10 -18.90 -4.25 13.27
C GLY A 10 -20.31 -3.80 13.70
N SER A 11 -20.89 -2.84 13.00
CA SER A 11 -22.28 -2.44 13.20
C SER A 11 -23.21 -3.38 12.44
N LEU A 12 -23.71 -4.42 13.12
CA LEU A 12 -24.78 -5.28 12.63
C LEU A 12 -26.13 -4.74 13.12
N ARG A 13 -26.91 -4.15 12.22
CA ARG A 13 -28.38 -4.03 12.31
C ARG A 13 -28.96 -3.94 10.89
N GLY A 14 -29.96 -4.76 10.58
CA GLY A 14 -30.81 -4.60 9.39
C GLY A 14 -31.01 -5.87 8.55
N ASP A 15 -31.90 -6.74 9.03
CA ASP A 15 -33.01 -7.38 8.31
C ASP A 15 -32.75 -8.25 7.06
N GLY A 16 -33.29 -9.47 7.11
CA GLY A 16 -33.08 -10.54 6.14
C GLY A 16 -33.81 -10.40 4.79
N LEU A 17 -33.63 -11.47 4.01
CA LEU A 17 -33.98 -11.69 2.59
C LEU A 17 -33.03 -11.05 1.57
N HIS A 18 -31.96 -11.77 1.21
CA HIS A 18 -31.84 -12.40 -0.12
C HIS A 18 -30.59 -13.30 -0.16
N LEU A 19 -30.79 -14.62 -0.17
CA LEU A 19 -29.75 -15.57 -0.52
C LEU A 19 -29.40 -15.42 -2.00
N ALA A 20 -28.33 -14.71 -2.31
CA ALA A 20 -27.72 -14.72 -3.64
C ALA A 20 -26.18 -14.68 -3.56
N ARG A 21 -25.60 -15.89 -3.58
CA ARG A 21 -24.43 -16.27 -4.40
C ARG A 21 -23.21 -15.33 -4.35
N TYR A 22 -22.46 -15.35 -3.26
CA TYR A 22 -21.04 -15.02 -3.32
C TYR A 22 -20.24 -16.32 -3.31
N PRO A 23 -19.58 -16.71 -4.42
CA PRO A 23 -18.62 -17.79 -4.36
C PRO A 23 -17.55 -17.40 -3.35
N VAL A 24 -17.29 -18.31 -2.40
CA VAL A 24 -16.22 -18.24 -1.41
C VAL A 24 -15.02 -17.48 -1.99
N LEU A 25 -14.74 -16.30 -1.43
CA LEU A 25 -13.53 -15.55 -1.71
C LEU A 25 -12.38 -16.52 -1.52
N ARG A 26 -11.80 -17.00 -2.64
CA ARG A 26 -10.45 -17.56 -2.62
C ARG A 26 -9.64 -16.59 -1.79
N ALA A 27 -8.98 -17.08 -0.75
CA ALA A 27 -8.01 -16.30 -0.01
C ALA A 27 -7.00 -15.78 -1.02
N ARG A 28 -7.24 -14.57 -1.55
CA ARG A 28 -6.24 -13.76 -2.23
C ARG A 28 -5.15 -13.73 -1.21
N THR A 29 -4.02 -14.36 -1.51
CA THR A 29 -2.82 -14.32 -0.69
C THR A 29 -2.60 -12.86 -0.34
N LEU A 30 -3.04 -12.45 0.86
CA LEU A 30 -2.82 -11.11 1.35
C LEU A 30 -1.31 -11.06 1.49
N MET A 31 -0.66 -10.30 0.61
CA MET A 31 0.78 -10.05 0.69
C MET A 31 1.04 -9.64 2.13
N ASN A 32 1.80 -10.44 2.88
CA ASN A 32 2.11 -10.17 4.28
C ASN A 32 3.50 -9.50 4.32
N PRO A 33 3.57 -8.17 4.57
CA PRO A 33 4.83 -7.44 4.57
C PRO A 33 5.84 -8.02 5.55
N ALA A 34 5.38 -8.57 6.69
CA ALA A 34 6.24 -9.16 7.71
C ALA A 34 7.00 -10.42 7.23
N LYS A 35 6.65 -10.98 6.06
CA LYS A 35 7.36 -12.13 5.46
C LYS A 35 8.40 -11.71 4.42
N VAL A 36 8.49 -10.43 4.07
CA VAL A 36 9.45 -9.94 3.07
C VAL A 36 10.85 -9.91 3.68
N ARG A 37 11.81 -10.52 2.99
CA ARG A 37 13.23 -10.47 3.36
C ARG A 37 13.98 -9.63 2.33
N ARG A 38 14.61 -8.53 2.76
CA ARG A 38 15.34 -7.60 1.87
C ARG A 38 16.38 -8.29 0.98
N SER A 39 17.11 -9.27 1.50
CA SER A 39 18.09 -10.06 0.73
C SER A 39 17.49 -10.91 -0.39
N CYS A 40 16.16 -11.12 -0.40
CA CYS A 40 15.44 -11.87 -1.42
C CYS A 40 14.72 -10.97 -2.44
N VAL A 41 14.75 -9.64 -2.27
CA VAL A 41 14.04 -8.71 -3.16
C VAL A 41 14.83 -8.51 -4.45
N ARG A 42 14.31 -9.02 -5.57
CA ARG A 42 14.95 -8.96 -6.89
C ARG A 42 14.10 -8.24 -7.92
N GLN A 43 12.78 -8.37 -7.83
CA GLN A 43 11.81 -7.71 -8.70
C GLN A 43 10.83 -6.86 -7.89
N LEU A 44 10.14 -5.93 -8.56
CA LEU A 44 9.22 -4.99 -7.90
C LEU A 44 8.13 -5.69 -7.09
N THR A 45 7.63 -6.84 -7.55
CA THR A 45 6.59 -7.60 -6.84
C THR A 45 7.11 -8.35 -5.61
N ASP A 46 8.42 -8.34 -5.35
CA ASP A 46 8.99 -8.88 -4.10
C ASP A 46 8.95 -7.84 -2.97
N LEU A 47 8.70 -6.56 -3.30
CA LEU A 47 8.58 -5.48 -2.33
C LEU A 47 7.34 -5.65 -1.44
N PRO A 48 7.39 -5.17 -0.19
CA PRO A 48 6.19 -5.13 0.64
C PRO A 48 5.11 -4.30 -0.05
N ASN A 49 3.85 -4.75 0.06
CA ASN A 49 2.69 -4.04 -0.48
C ASN A 49 2.60 -3.91 -2.02
N VAL A 50 3.54 -4.48 -2.78
CA VAL A 50 3.56 -4.35 -4.25
C VAL A 50 3.05 -5.62 -4.93
N GLY A 51 1.84 -5.55 -5.47
CA GLY A 51 1.33 -6.53 -6.44
C GLY A 51 1.61 -6.13 -7.90
N PRO A 52 1.20 -6.96 -8.88
CA PRO A 52 1.40 -6.68 -10.31
C PRO A 52 0.89 -5.33 -10.78
N ALA A 53 -0.22 -4.85 -10.21
CA ALA A 53 -0.80 -3.54 -10.55
C ALA A 53 0.13 -2.38 -10.17
N VAL A 54 0.62 -2.37 -8.93
CA VAL A 54 1.56 -1.32 -8.44
C VAL A 54 2.89 -1.42 -9.17
N ALA A 55 3.38 -2.64 -9.42
CA ALA A 55 4.58 -2.84 -10.25
C ALA A 55 4.42 -2.28 -11.67
N GLY A 56 3.22 -2.39 -12.25
CA GLY A 56 2.90 -1.77 -13.55
C GLY A 56 2.93 -0.23 -13.50
N MET A 57 2.41 0.37 -12.43
CA MET A 57 2.48 1.82 -12.23
C MET A 57 3.91 2.32 -12.06
N LEU A 58 4.75 1.60 -11.30
CA LEU A 58 6.17 1.91 -11.16
C LEU A 58 6.91 1.85 -12.50
N LYS A 59 6.65 0.81 -13.30
CA LYS A 59 7.23 0.70 -14.65
C LYS A 59 6.78 1.82 -15.58
N MET A 60 5.54 2.32 -15.43
CA MET A 60 5.02 3.45 -16.21
C MET A 60 5.81 4.75 -15.98
N ILE A 61 6.41 4.90 -14.81
CA ILE A 61 7.28 6.03 -14.44
C ILE A 61 8.78 5.66 -14.50
N ASP A 62 9.13 4.64 -15.30
CA ASP A 62 10.50 4.19 -15.57
C ASP A 62 11.27 3.59 -14.38
N ILE A 63 10.53 3.10 -13.36
CA ILE A 63 11.09 2.31 -12.27
C ILE A 63 10.91 0.83 -12.58
N HIS A 64 12.01 0.14 -12.90
CA HIS A 64 12.01 -1.27 -13.33
C HIS A 64 12.57 -2.22 -12.28
N SER A 65 13.31 -1.72 -11.29
CA SER A 65 13.95 -2.53 -10.25
C SER A 65 13.81 -1.92 -8.85
N PRO A 66 13.79 -2.74 -7.78
CA PRO A 66 13.69 -2.26 -6.41
C PRO A 66 14.78 -1.25 -6.02
N ALA A 67 16.01 -1.45 -6.48
CA ALA A 67 17.15 -0.58 -6.14
C ALA A 67 16.95 0.89 -6.58
N GLN A 68 16.17 1.15 -7.63
CA GLN A 68 15.90 2.51 -8.13
C GLN A 68 15.00 3.35 -7.19
N LEU A 69 14.38 2.72 -6.18
CA LEU A 69 13.52 3.38 -5.20
C LEU A 69 14.30 3.98 -4.01
N ALA A 70 15.53 3.51 -3.76
CA ALA A 70 16.34 4.02 -2.65
C ALA A 70 16.60 5.52 -2.84
N GLY A 71 16.38 6.31 -1.78
CA GLY A 71 16.52 7.77 -1.78
C GLY A 71 15.50 8.54 -2.65
N ARG A 72 14.49 7.87 -3.24
CA ARG A 72 13.44 8.56 -4.00
C ARG A 72 12.45 9.25 -3.06
N ASP A 73 11.91 10.38 -3.50
CA ASP A 73 10.81 11.04 -2.81
C ASP A 73 9.48 10.31 -3.11
N PRO A 74 8.81 9.72 -2.10
CA PRO A 74 7.56 9.01 -2.30
C PRO A 74 6.43 9.90 -2.82
N LEU A 75 6.42 11.21 -2.49
CA LEU A 75 5.43 12.14 -3.02
C LEU A 75 5.64 12.38 -4.51
N GLN A 76 6.90 12.50 -4.96
CA GLN A 76 7.21 12.65 -6.37
C GLN A 76 6.81 11.40 -7.16
N LEU A 77 7.11 10.20 -6.65
CA LEU A 77 6.67 8.94 -7.27
C LEU A 77 5.14 8.90 -7.43
N TYR A 78 4.38 9.28 -6.41
CA TYR A 78 2.92 9.34 -6.48
C TYR A 78 2.43 10.34 -7.54
N ARG A 79 3.03 11.54 -7.60
CA ARG A 79 2.69 12.57 -8.59
C ARG A 79 3.00 12.11 -10.00
N ASP A 80 4.18 11.54 -10.23
CA ASP A 80 4.58 11.01 -11.54
C ASP A 80 3.59 9.96 -12.03
N ILE A 81 3.09 9.08 -11.14
CA ILE A 81 2.06 8.10 -11.49
C ILE A 81 0.74 8.79 -11.83
N CYS A 82 0.30 9.78 -11.05
CA CYS A 82 -0.91 10.54 -11.34
C CYS A 82 -0.82 11.23 -12.71
N ASP A 83 0.31 11.86 -12.99
CA ASP A 83 0.57 12.60 -14.23
C ASP A 83 0.62 11.65 -15.43
N LYS A 84 1.35 10.53 -15.33
CA LYS A 84 1.43 9.54 -16.41
C LYS A 84 0.13 8.80 -16.67
N SER A 85 -0.66 8.54 -15.62
CA SER A 85 -1.98 7.89 -15.77
C SER A 85 -3.08 8.85 -16.21
N GLY A 86 -2.84 10.17 -16.16
CA GLY A 86 -3.83 11.21 -16.45
C GLY A 86 -4.98 11.25 -15.44
N LYS A 87 -4.84 10.61 -14.27
CA LYS A 87 -5.88 10.49 -13.25
C LYS A 87 -5.26 10.59 -11.87
N ARG A 88 -5.96 11.31 -10.97
CA ARG A 88 -5.60 11.33 -9.56
C ARG A 88 -5.79 9.93 -8.98
N GLN A 89 -4.70 9.34 -8.50
CA GLN A 89 -4.72 8.03 -7.85
C GLN A 89 -5.22 8.14 -6.41
N ASN A 90 -5.74 7.04 -5.88
CA ASN A 90 -6.17 6.99 -4.48
C ASN A 90 -4.99 7.34 -3.55
N PRO A 91 -5.21 8.09 -2.45
CA PRO A 91 -4.12 8.51 -1.56
C PRO A 91 -3.37 7.34 -0.89
N CYS A 92 -4.01 6.17 -0.76
CA CYS A 92 -3.33 4.96 -0.25
C CYS A 92 -2.16 4.51 -1.14
N LEU A 93 -2.09 4.95 -2.40
CA LEU A 93 -0.92 4.71 -3.23
C LEU A 93 0.31 5.46 -2.71
N LEU A 94 0.13 6.67 -2.16
CA LEU A 94 1.22 7.40 -1.52
C LEU A 94 1.70 6.70 -0.24
N ASP A 95 0.79 6.08 0.52
CA ASP A 95 1.16 5.23 1.67
C ASP A 95 2.01 4.02 1.23
N VAL A 96 1.70 3.44 0.07
CA VAL A 96 2.53 2.37 -0.53
C VAL A 96 3.90 2.91 -0.97
N MET A 97 3.95 4.10 -1.58
CA MET A 97 5.24 4.72 -1.97
C MET A 97 6.12 4.98 -0.75
N LEU A 98 5.56 5.56 0.32
CA LEU A 98 6.25 5.74 1.61
C LEU A 98 6.81 4.42 2.12
N SER A 99 5.98 3.37 2.14
CA SER A 99 6.39 2.05 2.59
C SER A 99 7.56 1.46 1.81
N ILE A 100 7.53 1.52 0.48
CA ILE A 100 8.57 0.88 -0.33
C ILE A 100 9.86 1.70 -0.38
N THR A 101 9.81 3.04 -0.36
CA THR A 101 11.04 3.85 -0.30
C THR A 101 11.73 3.67 1.05
N ARG A 102 10.98 3.72 2.17
CA ARG A 102 11.50 3.48 3.52
C ARG A 102 12.12 2.10 3.68
N PHE A 103 11.45 1.08 3.14
CA PHE A 103 12.00 -0.26 3.09
C PHE A 103 13.30 -0.35 2.27
N MET A 104 13.38 0.35 1.14
CA MET A 104 14.62 0.37 0.35
C MET A 104 15.74 1.19 1.00
N ASP A 105 15.39 2.16 1.84
CA ASP A 105 16.32 2.95 2.65
C ASP A 105 16.78 2.24 3.95
N GLY A 106 16.21 1.06 4.25
CA GLY A 106 16.70 0.18 5.31
C GLY A 106 15.70 -0.11 6.44
N GLU A 107 14.54 0.55 6.49
CA GLU A 107 13.54 0.33 7.54
C GLU A 107 12.85 -1.04 7.41
N GLU A 108 12.34 -1.59 8.52
CA GLU A 108 11.63 -2.87 8.51
C GLU A 108 10.39 -2.85 7.58
N PRO A 109 10.03 -3.98 6.93
CA PRO A 109 8.86 -4.03 6.08
C PRO A 109 7.57 -3.88 6.90
N GLN A 110 6.82 -2.82 6.66
CA GLN A 110 5.55 -2.53 7.32
C GLN A 110 4.37 -2.63 6.34
N PRO A 111 3.15 -2.90 6.83
CA PRO A 111 1.95 -2.69 6.01
C PRO A 111 1.81 -1.22 5.63
N TRP A 112 1.33 -0.96 4.40
CA TRP A 112 1.22 0.40 3.88
C TRP A 112 0.38 1.31 4.80
N TRP A 113 -0.65 0.78 5.47
CA TRP A 113 -1.51 1.59 6.34
C TRP A 113 -0.80 2.13 7.58
N ALA A 114 0.38 1.59 7.95
CA ALA A 114 1.22 2.16 9.00
C ALA A 114 1.67 3.60 8.69
N TYR A 115 1.73 3.97 7.41
CA TYR A 115 2.14 5.30 6.94
C TYR A 115 0.96 6.26 6.72
N THR A 116 -0.29 5.81 6.94
CA THR A 116 -1.50 6.63 6.69
C THR A 116 -1.51 7.91 7.51
N GLU A 117 -1.13 7.81 8.78
CA GLU A 117 -1.16 8.95 9.70
C GLU A 117 -0.08 9.96 9.33
N GLU A 118 1.11 9.48 9.02
CA GLU A 118 2.20 10.31 8.48
C GLU A 118 1.77 11.03 7.19
N ARG A 119 1.11 10.31 6.25
CA ARG A 119 0.62 10.94 5.03
C ARG A 119 -0.37 12.05 5.32
N LYS A 120 -1.35 11.81 6.19
CA LYS A 120 -2.35 12.85 6.55
C LYS A 120 -1.69 14.09 7.15
N GLN A 121 -0.68 13.90 7.99
CA GLN A 121 0.03 15.00 8.64
C GLN A 121 0.92 15.79 7.67
N ARG A 122 1.65 15.10 6.78
CA ARG A 122 2.65 15.72 5.88
C ARG A 122 2.09 16.14 4.52
N PHE A 123 1.04 15.47 4.06
CA PHE A 123 0.51 15.57 2.70
C PHE A 123 -1.02 15.70 2.70
N ASP A 124 -1.59 16.48 3.63
CA ASP A 124 -3.04 16.69 3.82
C ASP A 124 -3.84 16.99 2.53
N ARG A 125 -3.17 17.53 1.50
CA ARG A 125 -3.77 17.86 0.19
C ARG A 125 -3.75 16.73 -0.84
N VAL A 126 -3.26 15.54 -0.46
CA VAL A 126 -3.28 14.29 -1.25
C VAL A 126 -4.38 13.37 -0.72
#